data_AF-F0BGS2-F1
#
_entry.id   AF-F0BGS2-F1
#
_cell.length_a   1.000
_cell.length_b   1.000
_cell.length_c   1.000
_cell.angle_alpha   90.00
_cell.angle_beta   90.00
_cell.angle_gamma   90.00
#
_symmetry.space_group_name_H-M   'P 1'
#
loop_
_entity.id
_entity.type
_entity.pdbx_description
1 polymer ?
#
loop_
_entity_poly.entity_id
_entity_poly.type
_entity_poly.pdbx_seq_one_letter_code
_entity_poly.pdbx_strand_id
1 'polypeptide(L)'
;MFREFRMSLLVAAVCLGVAAWWGHTTSMGLWQALWLCLVLSVLEVSLSFDNAVVNAGVLKHMNAFWQKLFLTVGILIAVFGMRLVFPIVIVSVATGMGLVPVMQMALKEPERYSQVLTDNYPSIAAFGGMFLLLVFLNFLFDQERKLHWLGPVERLVGKLGKADAMSVIVAVTVLLCTKLFLPEAIFQSVLFAGLGGILLYLLV
;
A
#
# COMPACT_ATOMS: atom_id res chain seq x y z
N MET A 1 -16.35 -18.80 -24.17
CA MET A 1 -16.26 -17.45 -23.57
C MET A 1 -17.22 -17.28 -22.40
N PHE A 2 -18.55 -17.20 -22.59
CA PHE A 2 -19.47 -16.95 -21.46
C PHE A 2 -19.43 -18.00 -20.34
N ARG A 3 -19.16 -19.28 -20.63
CA ARG A 3 -19.16 -20.38 -19.64
C ARG A 3 -18.06 -20.24 -18.57
N GLU A 4 -16.90 -19.67 -18.92
CA GLU A 4 -15.78 -19.49 -17.98
C GLU A 4 -15.94 -18.24 -17.10
N PHE A 5 -16.63 -17.21 -17.61
CA PHE A 5 -16.91 -15.99 -16.86
C PHE A 5 -18.22 -16.02 -16.06
N ARG A 6 -19.00 -17.10 -16.09
CA ARG A 6 -20.30 -17.19 -15.38
C ARG A 6 -20.18 -16.86 -13.90
N MET A 7 -19.15 -17.40 -13.24
CA MET A 7 -18.92 -17.16 -11.81
C MET A 7 -18.53 -15.70 -11.55
N SER A 8 -17.62 -15.14 -12.35
CA SER A 8 -17.19 -13.75 -12.23
C SER A 8 -18.35 -12.77 -12.48
N LEU A 9 -19.21 -13.06 -13.45
CA LEU A 9 -20.36 -12.23 -13.80
C LEU A 9 -21.48 -12.33 -12.76
N LEU A 10 -21.68 -13.52 -12.16
CA LEU A 10 -22.59 -13.70 -11.03
C LEU A 10 -22.10 -12.92 -9.81
N VAL A 11 -20.81 -13.03 -9.46
CA VAL A 11 -20.22 -12.27 -8.35
C VAL A 11 -20.33 -10.77 -8.60
N ALA A 12 -20.04 -10.30 -9.82
CA ALA A 12 -20.22 -8.89 -10.18
C ALA A 12 -21.68 -8.44 -10.04
N ALA A 13 -22.65 -9.24 -10.50
CA ALA A 13 -24.07 -8.93 -10.33
C ALA A 13 -24.49 -8.87 -8.86
N VAL A 14 -23.99 -9.80 -8.02
CA VAL A 14 -24.24 -9.79 -6.57
C VAL A 14 -23.63 -8.54 -5.93
N CYS A 15 -22.38 -8.19 -6.25
CA CYS A 15 -21.73 -6.99 -5.73
C CYS A 15 -22.47 -5.71 -6.14
N LEU A 16 -22.92 -5.60 -7.40
CA LEU A 16 -23.74 -4.49 -7.86
C LEU A 16 -25.10 -4.44 -7.16
N GLY A 17 -25.72 -5.61 -6.92
CA GLY A 17 -26.96 -5.70 -6.14
C GLY A 17 -26.78 -5.23 -4.69
N VAL A 18 -25.68 -5.61 -4.05
CA VAL A 18 -25.33 -5.13 -2.70
C VAL A 18 -25.03 -3.63 -2.71
N ALA A 19 -24.33 -3.11 -3.72
CA ALA A 19 -24.07 -1.69 -3.87
C ALA A 19 -25.35 -0.87 -4.08
N ALA A 20 -26.28 -1.39 -4.89
CA ALA A 20 -27.61 -0.81 -5.08
C ALA A 20 -28.40 -0.78 -3.76
N TRP A 21 -28.43 -1.91 -3.03
CA TRP A 21 -29.11 -1.97 -1.75
C TRP A 21 -28.52 -0.98 -0.73
N TRP A 22 -27.19 -0.94 -0.61
CA TRP A 22 -26.49 -0.02 0.29
C TRP A 22 -26.69 1.46 -0.10
N GLY A 23 -26.65 1.77 -1.40
CA GLY A 23 -26.91 3.11 -1.93
C GLY A 23 -28.35 3.57 -1.74
N HIS A 24 -29.32 2.64 -1.72
CA HIS A 24 -30.72 2.96 -1.39
C HIS A 24 -30.91 3.26 0.09
N THR A 25 -30.18 2.58 0.98
CA THR A 25 -30.25 2.80 2.44
C THR A 25 -29.46 4.01 2.94
N THR A 26 -28.59 4.58 2.09
CA THR A 26 -27.69 5.69 2.44
C THR A 26 -28.09 6.97 1.71
N SER A 27 -27.71 8.15 2.23
CA SER A 27 -27.97 9.46 1.60
C SER A 27 -27.32 9.67 0.22
N MET A 28 -26.44 8.76 -0.22
CA MET A 28 -25.73 8.82 -1.50
C MET A 28 -26.65 8.62 -2.71
N GLY A 29 -27.69 7.78 -2.59
CA GLY A 29 -28.61 7.44 -3.67
C GLY A 29 -28.19 6.20 -4.49
N LEU A 30 -29.19 5.48 -5.00
CA LEU A 30 -29.06 4.22 -5.75
C LEU A 30 -28.15 4.35 -6.99
N TRP A 31 -28.40 5.36 -7.83
CA TRP A 31 -27.68 5.55 -9.11
C TRP A 31 -26.24 5.99 -8.91
N GLN A 32 -25.99 6.86 -7.93
CA GLN A 32 -24.65 7.30 -7.57
C GLN A 32 -23.81 6.12 -7.06
N ALA A 33 -24.35 5.29 -6.17
CA ALA A 33 -23.66 4.12 -5.63
C ALA A 33 -23.34 3.09 -6.73
N LEU A 34 -24.28 2.81 -7.63
CA LEU A 34 -24.04 1.91 -8.76
C LEU A 34 -23.00 2.47 -9.75
N TRP A 35 -23.08 3.76 -10.07
CA TRP A 35 -22.11 4.41 -10.94
C TRP A 35 -20.70 4.38 -10.35
N LEU A 36 -20.56 4.75 -9.08
CA LEU A 36 -19.28 4.69 -8.36
C LEU A 36 -18.73 3.27 -8.32
N CYS A 37 -19.56 2.28 -7.98
CA CYS A 37 -19.15 0.87 -7.95
C CYS A 37 -18.67 0.40 -9.33
N LEU A 38 -19.36 0.79 -10.40
CA LEU A 38 -18.98 0.43 -11.77
C LEU A 38 -17.64 1.08 -12.17
N VAL A 39 -17.48 2.38 -11.94
CA VAL A 39 -16.23 3.10 -12.26
C VAL A 39 -15.06 2.53 -11.46
N LEU A 40 -15.22 2.32 -10.16
CA LEU A 40 -14.20 1.71 -9.31
C LEU A 40 -13.89 0.28 -9.74
N SER A 41 -14.89 -0.51 -10.16
CA SER A 41 -14.67 -1.86 -10.66
C SER A 41 -13.83 -1.88 -11.93
N VAL A 42 -14.10 -0.97 -12.88
CA VAL A 42 -13.30 -0.85 -14.11
C VAL A 42 -11.87 -0.45 -13.76
N LEU A 43 -11.69 0.57 -12.92
CA LEU A 43 -10.38 1.03 -12.47
C LEU A 43 -9.59 -0.09 -11.78
N GLU A 44 -10.25 -0.86 -10.91
CA GLU A 44 -9.61 -1.94 -10.17
C GLU A 44 -9.21 -3.11 -11.07
N VAL A 45 -10.04 -3.46 -12.05
CA VAL A 45 -9.70 -4.48 -13.05
C VAL A 45 -8.51 -4.06 -13.89
N SER A 46 -8.48 -2.80 -14.34
CA SER A 46 -7.35 -2.25 -15.11
C SER A 46 -6.04 -2.31 -14.31
N LEU A 47 -6.02 -1.79 -13.08
CA LEU A 47 -4.82 -1.81 -12.23
C LEU A 47 -4.40 -3.21 -11.79
N SER A 48 -5.36 -4.12 -11.61
CA SER A 48 -5.07 -5.49 -11.22
C SER A 48 -4.54 -6.34 -12.39
N PHE A 49 -4.81 -5.95 -13.64
CA PHE A 49 -4.35 -6.70 -14.82
C PHE A 49 -2.83 -6.70 -14.95
N ASP A 50 -2.18 -5.54 -14.79
CA ASP A 50 -0.72 -5.42 -14.86
C ASP A 50 -0.04 -6.27 -13.79
N ASN A 51 -0.58 -6.25 -12.57
CA ASN A 51 -0.10 -7.08 -11.48
C ASN A 51 -0.33 -8.58 -11.74
N ALA A 52 -1.46 -8.95 -12.35
CA ALA A 52 -1.77 -10.34 -12.66
C ALA A 52 -0.81 -10.93 -13.70
N VAL A 53 -0.40 -10.15 -14.71
CA VAL A 53 0.53 -10.60 -15.76
C VAL A 53 1.91 -10.91 -15.16
N VAL A 54 2.46 -10.00 -14.34
CA VAL A 54 3.76 -10.21 -13.69
C VAL A 54 3.71 -11.39 -12.72
N ASN A 55 2.66 -11.48 -11.90
CA ASN A 55 2.48 -12.58 -10.95
C ASN A 55 2.32 -13.93 -11.64
N ALA A 56 1.63 -14.00 -12.79
CA ALA A 56 1.50 -15.23 -13.58
C ALA A 56 2.85 -15.74 -14.07
N GLY A 57 3.76 -14.83 -14.44
CA GLY A 57 5.14 -15.16 -14.79
C GLY A 57 5.88 -15.86 -13.65
N VAL A 58 5.77 -15.32 -12.42
CA VAL A 58 6.39 -15.92 -11.22
C VAL A 58 5.73 -17.25 -10.85
N LEU A 59 4.39 -17.32 -10.86
CA LEU A 59 3.61 -18.50 -10.51
C LEU A 59 3.95 -19.73 -11.37
N LYS A 60 4.30 -19.52 -12.65
CA LYS A 60 4.67 -20.61 -13.56
C LYS A 60 5.91 -21.39 -13.08
N HIS A 61 6.76 -20.76 -12.29
CA HIS A 61 7.99 -21.35 -11.76
C HIS A 61 7.82 -21.91 -10.34
N MET A 62 6.64 -21.78 -9.74
CA MET A 62 6.35 -22.27 -8.38
C MET A 62 5.83 -23.71 -8.41
N ASN A 63 5.98 -24.41 -7.28
CA ASN A 63 5.35 -25.72 -7.11
C ASN A 63 3.82 -25.60 -6.97
N ALA A 64 3.11 -26.72 -7.14
CA ALA A 64 1.64 -26.74 -7.10
C ALA A 64 1.04 -26.27 -5.76
N PHE A 65 1.75 -26.50 -4.64
CA PHE A 65 1.31 -26.07 -3.32
C PHE A 65 1.30 -24.53 -3.21
N TRP A 66 2.41 -23.88 -3.53
CA TRP A 66 2.53 -22.42 -3.47
C TRP A 66 1.64 -21.73 -4.49
N GLN A 67 1.49 -22.31 -5.69
CA GLN A 67 0.55 -21.80 -6.68
C GLN A 67 -0.89 -21.81 -6.15
N LYS A 68 -1.32 -22.92 -5.52
CA LYS A 68 -2.68 -23.03 -4.96
C LYS A 68 -2.87 -22.10 -3.77
N LEU A 69 -1.88 -21.97 -2.88
CA LEU A 69 -1.94 -21.06 -1.73
C LEU A 69 -2.06 -19.61 -2.18
N PHE A 70 -1.24 -19.20 -3.16
CA PHE A 70 -1.28 -17.84 -3.70
C PHE A 70 -2.63 -17.53 -4.36
N LEU A 71 -3.14 -18.44 -5.20
CA LEU A 71 -4.40 -18.25 -5.91
C LEU A 71 -5.64 -18.27 -5.00
N THR A 72 -5.55 -18.84 -3.80
CA THR A 72 -6.68 -18.93 -2.86
C THR A 72 -6.58 -17.87 -1.77
N VAL A 73 -5.57 -17.97 -0.91
CA VAL A 73 -5.40 -17.11 0.25
C VAL A 73 -4.62 -15.85 -0.11
N GLY A 74 -3.60 -15.97 -0.96
CA GLY A 74 -2.75 -14.84 -1.35
C GLY A 74 -3.54 -13.72 -2.01
N ILE A 75 -4.36 -14.03 -3.02
CA ILE A 75 -5.24 -13.05 -3.68
C ILE A 75 -6.25 -12.46 -2.69
N LEU A 76 -6.82 -13.26 -1.79
CA LEU A 76 -7.78 -12.76 -0.80
C LEU A 76 -7.14 -11.75 0.15
N ILE A 77 -5.93 -12.03 0.65
CA ILE A 77 -5.16 -11.09 1.48
C ILE A 77 -4.74 -9.86 0.66
N ALA A 78 -4.28 -10.04 -0.58
CA ALA A 78 -3.87 -8.92 -1.42
C ALA A 78 -5.04 -7.96 -1.73
N VAL A 79 -6.23 -8.49 -1.98
CA VAL A 79 -7.41 -7.69 -2.34
C VAL A 79 -8.08 -7.11 -1.10
N PHE A 80 -8.42 -7.92 -0.11
CA PHE A 80 -9.17 -7.47 1.07
C PHE A 80 -8.26 -7.03 2.22
N GLY A 81 -7.15 -7.74 2.42
CA GLY A 81 -6.17 -7.37 3.44
C GLY A 81 -5.59 -5.99 3.16
N MET A 82 -5.04 -5.76 1.97
CA MET A 82 -4.40 -4.48 1.65
C MET A 82 -5.37 -3.32 1.44
N ARG A 83 -6.60 -3.57 0.95
CA ARG A 83 -7.56 -2.48 0.64
C ARG A 83 -8.55 -2.19 1.76
N LEU A 84 -8.97 -3.20 2.53
CA LEU A 84 -9.97 -3.03 3.60
C LEU A 84 -9.32 -3.05 4.98
N VAL A 85 -8.57 -4.11 5.30
CA VAL A 85 -8.02 -4.30 6.65
C VAL A 85 -6.88 -3.32 6.92
N PHE A 86 -5.96 -3.17 5.98
CA PHE A 86 -4.74 -2.39 6.15
C PHE A 86 -5.00 -0.90 6.42
N PRO A 87 -5.89 -0.19 5.69
CA PRO A 87 -6.22 1.20 6.03
C PRO A 87 -6.82 1.34 7.44
N ILE A 88 -7.69 0.42 7.86
CA ILE A 88 -8.29 0.43 9.20
C ILE A 88 -7.23 0.24 10.28
N VAL A 89 -6.31 -0.71 10.07
CA VAL A 89 -5.20 -0.97 11.01
C VAL A 89 -4.29 0.25 11.11
N ILE A 90 -3.93 0.87 9.99
CA ILE A 90 -3.09 2.06 10.00
C ILE A 90 -3.76 3.20 10.75
N VAL A 91 -5.03 3.51 10.46
CA VAL A 91 -5.76 4.58 11.16
C VAL A 91 -5.90 4.26 12.65
N SER A 92 -6.14 3.00 13.01
CA SER A 92 -6.19 2.56 14.40
C SER A 92 -4.87 2.80 15.14
N VAL A 93 -3.74 2.45 14.54
CA VAL A 93 -2.42 2.69 15.14
C VAL A 93 -2.09 4.19 15.18
N ALA A 94 -2.37 4.93 14.11
CA ALA A 94 -2.04 6.35 14.02
C ALA A 94 -2.85 7.20 15.01
N THR A 95 -4.10 6.83 15.27
CA THR A 95 -5.00 7.56 16.18
C THR A 95 -5.03 7.02 17.61
N GLY A 96 -4.47 5.84 17.83
CA GLY A 96 -4.61 5.09 19.08
C GLY A 96 -6.04 4.57 19.35
N MET A 97 -6.99 4.77 18.41
CA MET A 97 -8.34 4.21 18.53
C MET A 97 -8.30 2.71 18.28
N GLY A 98 -9.13 1.93 18.98
CA GLY A 98 -9.29 0.51 18.70
C GLY A 98 -9.84 0.24 17.30
N LEU A 99 -9.58 -0.96 16.74
CA LEU A 99 -10.02 -1.36 15.40
C LEU A 99 -11.55 -1.27 15.21
N VAL A 100 -12.32 -1.64 16.24
CA VAL A 100 -13.79 -1.62 16.17
C VAL A 100 -14.33 -0.19 16.05
N PRO A 101 -13.93 0.78 16.91
CA PRO A 101 -14.24 2.20 16.71
C PRO A 101 -13.88 2.73 15.32
N VAL A 102 -12.69 2.41 14.80
CA VAL A 102 -12.25 2.88 13.48
C VAL A 102 -13.12 2.31 12.36
N MET A 103 -13.47 1.02 12.44
CA MET A 103 -14.37 0.38 11.48
C MET A 103 -15.77 1.00 11.52
N GLN A 104 -16.29 1.32 12.72
CA GLN A 104 -17.57 2.01 12.85
C GLN A 104 -17.50 3.43 12.27
N MET A 105 -16.42 4.16 12.51
CA MET A 105 -16.17 5.49 11.94
C MET A 105 -16.10 5.43 10.41
N ALA A 106 -15.40 4.45 9.84
CA ALA A 106 -15.31 4.26 8.40
C ALA A 106 -16.67 4.00 7.74
N LEU A 107 -17.56 3.26 8.40
CA LEU A 107 -18.88 2.89 7.87
C LEU A 107 -19.95 3.96 8.07
N LYS A 108 -19.92 4.70 9.18
CA LYS A 108 -20.99 5.63 9.59
C LYS A 108 -20.62 7.10 9.40
N GLU A 109 -19.34 7.45 9.49
CA GLU A 109 -18.84 8.81 9.45
C GLU A 109 -17.67 8.92 8.43
N PRO A 110 -17.91 8.69 7.13
CA PRO A 110 -16.85 8.61 6.12
C PRO A 110 -16.06 9.92 5.98
N GLU A 111 -16.70 11.08 6.14
CA GLU A 111 -16.02 12.38 6.12
C GLU A 111 -15.03 12.51 7.29
N ARG A 112 -15.45 12.11 8.50
CA ARG A 112 -14.60 12.11 9.68
C ARG A 112 -13.45 11.13 9.52
N TYR A 113 -13.72 9.93 8.99
CA TYR A 113 -12.67 8.96 8.68
C TYR A 113 -11.64 9.54 7.70
N SER A 114 -12.10 10.22 6.64
CA SER A 114 -11.23 10.87 5.67
C SER A 114 -10.39 11.99 6.28
N GLN A 115 -10.97 12.81 7.15
CA GLN A 115 -10.24 13.87 7.87
C GLN A 115 -9.15 13.24 8.75
N VAL A 116 -9.51 12.29 9.60
CA VAL A 116 -8.57 11.58 10.48
C VAL A 116 -7.45 10.92 9.69
N LEU A 117 -7.76 10.29 8.56
CA LEU A 117 -6.76 9.68 7.67
C LEU A 117 -5.83 10.75 7.08
N THR A 118 -6.36 11.89 6.65
CA THR A 118 -5.60 12.99 6.03
C THR A 118 -4.69 13.66 7.06
N ASP A 119 -5.17 13.89 8.28
CA ASP A 119 -4.40 14.49 9.36
C ASP A 119 -3.21 13.62 9.77
N ASN A 120 -3.38 12.30 9.68
CA ASN A 120 -2.34 11.32 10.00
C ASN A 120 -1.50 10.89 8.78
N TYR A 121 -1.87 11.35 7.58
CA TYR A 121 -1.20 11.00 6.32
C TYR A 121 0.31 11.24 6.36
N PRO A 122 0.84 12.36 6.92
CA PRO A 122 2.29 12.58 6.98
C PRO A 122 3.07 11.46 7.69
N SER A 123 2.53 10.94 8.79
CA SER A 123 3.16 9.86 9.56
C SER A 123 3.11 8.53 8.80
N ILE A 124 1.98 8.23 8.17
CA ILE A 124 1.78 7.02 7.36
C ILE A 124 2.72 7.03 6.14
N ALA A 125 2.78 8.17 5.46
CA ALA A 125 3.64 8.40 4.30
C ALA A 125 5.12 8.31 4.69
N ALA A 126 5.52 8.82 5.86
CA ALA A 126 6.89 8.68 6.34
C ALA A 126 7.26 7.24 6.66
N PHE A 127 6.40 6.47 7.34
CA PHE A 127 6.65 5.06 7.61
C PHE A 127 6.90 4.26 6.32
N GLY A 128 5.94 4.29 5.39
CA GLY A 128 6.05 3.56 4.12
C GLY A 128 7.13 4.13 3.21
N GLY A 129 7.23 5.46 3.15
CA GLY A 129 8.18 6.18 2.31
C GLY A 129 9.63 5.92 2.72
N MET A 130 9.94 5.87 4.02
CA MET A 130 11.29 5.54 4.49
C MET A 130 11.69 4.09 4.19
N PHE A 131 10.76 3.15 4.36
CA PHE A 131 10.97 1.74 3.97
C PHE A 131 11.27 1.62 2.46
N LEU A 132 10.43 2.22 1.61
CA LEU A 132 10.59 2.16 0.17
C LEU A 132 11.84 2.91 -0.31
N LEU A 133 12.18 4.03 0.35
CA LEU A 133 13.42 4.76 0.07
C LEU A 133 14.64 3.88 0.33
N LEU A 134 14.66 3.10 1.41
CA LEU A 134 15.76 2.17 1.68
C LEU A 134 15.84 1.04 0.67
N VAL A 135 14.71 0.44 0.29
CA VAL A 135 14.69 -0.56 -0.79
C VAL A 135 15.26 0.03 -2.09
N PHE A 136 14.89 1.26 -2.43
CA PHE A 136 15.39 1.96 -3.60
C PHE A 136 16.88 2.31 -3.51
N LEU A 137 17.33 2.88 -2.37
CA LEU A 137 18.73 3.26 -2.18
C LEU A 137 19.65 2.04 -2.12
N ASN A 138 19.19 0.95 -1.49
CA ASN A 138 19.92 -0.31 -1.49
C ASN A 138 20.07 -0.84 -2.91
N PHE A 139 18.97 -0.89 -3.66
CA PHE A 139 19.00 -1.24 -5.08
C PHE A 139 19.96 -0.35 -5.90
N LEU A 140 20.04 0.95 -5.59
CA LEU A 140 20.86 1.92 -6.29
C LEU A 140 22.36 1.81 -5.96
N PHE A 141 22.69 1.49 -4.70
CA PHE A 141 24.08 1.39 -4.22
C PHE A 141 24.65 -0.03 -4.26
N ASP A 142 23.84 -1.02 -4.63
CA ASP A 142 24.25 -2.41 -4.83
C ASP A 142 25.30 -2.51 -5.96
N GLN A 143 26.51 -2.92 -5.58
CA GLN A 143 27.67 -3.00 -6.47
C GLN A 143 27.67 -4.23 -7.37
N GLU A 144 26.85 -5.24 -7.12
CA GLU A 144 26.81 -6.45 -7.96
C GLU A 144 26.06 -6.23 -9.29
N ARG A 145 25.51 -5.03 -9.49
CA ARG A 145 24.77 -4.69 -10.71
C ARG A 145 25.70 -4.35 -11.88
N LYS A 146 25.48 -5.04 -13.00
CA LYS A 146 26.16 -4.78 -14.29
C LYS A 146 25.73 -3.47 -14.99
N LEU A 147 24.70 -2.78 -14.48
CA LEU A 147 24.11 -1.58 -15.07
C LEU A 147 24.21 -0.41 -14.07
N HIS A 148 25.24 0.42 -14.26
CA HIS A 148 25.48 1.64 -13.49
C HIS A 148 24.81 2.84 -14.17
N TRP A 149 23.76 3.40 -13.56
CA TRP A 149 23.04 4.56 -14.12
C TRP A 149 23.75 5.89 -13.84
N LEU A 150 24.56 5.99 -12.78
CA LEU A 150 25.11 7.26 -12.28
C LEU A 150 26.65 7.32 -12.25
N GLY A 151 27.33 6.39 -12.93
CA GLY A 151 28.75 6.48 -13.30
C GLY A 151 29.72 6.86 -12.17
N PRO A 152 30.16 8.13 -12.06
CA PRO A 152 31.14 8.55 -11.06
C PRO A 152 30.67 8.48 -9.60
N VAL A 153 29.37 8.65 -9.31
CA VAL A 153 28.84 8.60 -7.93
C VAL A 153 28.87 7.17 -7.39
N GLU A 154 28.50 6.18 -8.21
CA GLU A 154 28.55 4.75 -7.88
C GLU A 154 29.96 4.26 -7.55
N ARG A 155 31.00 4.71 -8.28
CA ARG A 155 32.39 4.32 -7.99
C ARG A 155 32.94 4.90 -6.70
N LEU A 156 32.46 6.07 -6.28
CA LEU A 156 32.89 6.71 -5.03
C LEU A 156 32.27 6.01 -3.82
N VAL A 157 30.97 5.70 -3.90
CA VAL A 157 30.25 4.90 -2.90
C VAL A 157 30.77 3.45 -2.88
N GLY A 158 31.17 2.94 -4.04
CA GLY A 158 31.71 1.60 -4.18
C GLY A 158 32.97 1.33 -3.36
N LYS A 159 33.84 2.36 -3.25
CA LYS A 159 35.06 2.30 -2.44
C LYS A 159 34.82 2.26 -0.92
N LEU A 160 33.63 2.60 -0.44
CA LEU A 160 33.31 2.63 0.99
C LEU A 160 32.88 1.27 1.56
N GLY A 161 32.72 0.24 0.71
CA GLY A 161 32.49 -1.15 1.15
C GLY A 161 31.26 -1.39 2.05
N LYS A 162 30.39 -0.38 2.19
CA LYS A 162 29.21 -0.37 3.09
C LYS A 162 28.01 0.28 2.40
N ALA A 163 27.59 -0.25 1.25
CA ALA A 163 26.43 0.25 0.50
C ALA A 163 25.18 0.36 1.39
N ASP A 164 24.96 -0.62 2.27
CA ASP A 164 23.84 -0.62 3.22
C ASP A 164 23.92 0.53 4.23
N ALA A 165 25.11 0.81 4.78
CA ALA A 165 25.27 1.90 5.73
C ALA A 165 25.04 3.27 5.08
N MET A 166 25.47 3.43 3.82
CA MET A 166 25.22 4.65 3.06
C MET A 166 23.73 4.87 2.78
N SER A 167 22.99 3.81 2.40
CA SER A 167 21.54 3.88 2.23
C SER A 167 20.83 4.35 3.50
N VAL A 168 21.22 3.80 4.66
CA VAL A 168 20.65 4.20 5.96
C VAL A 168 21.00 5.64 6.32
N ILE A 169 22.25 6.08 6.14
CA ILE A 169 22.66 7.46 6.41
C ILE A 169 21.86 8.44 5.56
N VAL A 170 21.73 8.17 4.26
CA VAL A 170 20.95 9.01 3.34
C VAL A 170 19.48 9.03 3.75
N ALA A 171 18.89 7.88 4.06
CA ALA A 171 17.50 7.78 4.52
C ALA A 171 17.28 8.61 5.80
N VAL A 172 18.12 8.45 6.83
CA VAL A 172 18.01 9.22 8.07
C VAL A 172 18.18 10.72 7.81
N THR A 173 19.11 11.11 6.93
CA THR A 173 19.32 12.51 6.56
C THR A 173 18.08 13.09 5.88
N VAL A 174 17.48 12.37 4.93
CA VAL A 174 16.23 12.76 4.28
C VAL A 174 15.10 12.90 5.30
N LEU A 175 14.97 11.94 6.23
CA LEU A 175 13.97 11.99 7.29
C LEU A 175 14.15 13.22 8.19
N LEU A 176 15.38 13.56 8.59
CA LEU A 176 15.66 14.75 9.39
C LEU A 176 15.39 16.04 8.62
N CYS A 177 15.68 16.08 7.32
CA CYS A 177 15.39 17.22 6.46
C CYS A 177 13.88 17.50 6.34
N THR A 178 13.01 16.52 6.57
CA THR A 178 11.55 16.76 6.58
C THR A 178 11.12 17.80 7.62
N LYS A 179 11.92 18.01 8.67
CA LYS A 179 11.70 19.07 9.67
C LYS A 179 11.57 20.46 9.03
N LEU A 180 12.27 20.71 7.92
CA LEU A 180 12.26 22.01 7.24
C LEU A 180 10.92 22.30 6.54
N PHE A 181 10.11 21.26 6.29
CA PHE A 181 8.87 21.36 5.52
C PHE A 181 7.62 21.06 6.35
N LEU A 182 7.78 20.57 7.58
CA LEU A 182 6.68 20.14 8.45
C LEU A 182 6.53 21.07 9.66
N PRO A 183 5.29 21.36 10.09
CA PRO A 183 5.03 21.99 11.38
C PRO A 183 5.63 21.19 12.54
N GLU A 184 6.13 21.90 13.56
CA GLU A 184 6.78 21.26 14.72
C GLU A 184 5.87 20.28 15.46
N ALA A 185 4.56 20.54 15.48
CA ALA A 185 3.56 19.72 16.16
C ALA A 185 3.44 18.29 15.61
N ILE A 186 3.72 18.08 14.32
CA ILE A 186 3.60 16.76 13.66
C ILE A 186 4.95 16.08 13.41
N PHE A 187 6.05 16.83 13.51
CA PHE A 187 7.39 16.33 13.22
C PHE A 187 7.77 15.12 14.10
N GLN A 188 7.41 15.12 15.38
CA GLN A 188 7.73 13.99 16.27
C GLN A 188 7.06 12.70 15.80
N SER A 189 5.76 12.73 15.49
CA SER A 189 5.03 11.57 14.97
C SER A 189 5.60 11.06 13.65
N VAL A 190 5.95 11.98 12.75
CA VAL A 190 6.59 11.67 11.46
C VAL A 190 7.97 11.05 11.66
N LEU A 191 8.77 11.57 12.59
CA LEU A 191 10.10 11.04 12.89
C LEU A 191 10.03 9.62 13.44
N PHE A 192 9.16 9.36 14.41
CA PHE A 192 8.98 8.01 14.97
C PHE A 192 8.42 7.03 13.92
N ALA A 193 7.45 7.46 13.12
CA ALA A 193 6.90 6.63 12.05
C ALA A 193 7.96 6.32 10.98
N GLY A 194 8.72 7.32 10.54
CA GLY A 194 9.82 7.14 9.58
C GLY A 194 10.92 6.23 10.11
N LEU A 195 11.35 6.40 11.36
CA LEU A 195 12.29 5.49 12.02
C LEU A 195 11.73 4.06 12.10
N GLY A 196 10.44 3.89 12.37
CA GLY A 196 9.77 2.60 12.33
C GLY A 196 9.88 1.93 10.95
N GLY A 197 9.73 2.69 9.87
CA GLY A 197 9.92 2.20 8.50
C GLY A 197 11.36 1.76 8.23
N ILE A 198 12.35 2.51 8.72
CA ILE A 198 13.77 2.15 8.64
C ILE A 198 14.06 0.86 9.42
N LEU A 199 13.55 0.76 10.66
CA LEU A 199 13.73 -0.43 11.50
C LEU A 199 13.10 -1.67 10.87
N LEU A 200 11.89 -1.55 10.31
CA LEU A 200 11.23 -2.64 9.62
C LEU A 200 12.07 -3.12 8.43
N TYR A 201 12.63 -2.21 7.64
CA TYR A 201 13.52 -2.56 6.53
C TYR A 201 14.76 -3.34 7.01
N LEU A 202 15.40 -2.90 8.09
CA LEU A 202 16.60 -3.57 8.63
C LEU A 202 16.31 -4.94 9.26
N LEU A 203 15.06 -5.21 9.62
CA LEU A 203 14.63 -6.49 10.21
C LEU A 203 14.33 -7.56 9.15
N VAL A 204 14.00 -7.16 7.92
CA VAL A 204 13.59 -8.03 6.82
C VAL A 204 14.80 -8.41 5.97
#